data_AF-B0ES95-F1
#
_entry.id   AF-B0ES95-F1
#
_cell.length_a   1.000
_cell.length_b   1.000
_cell.length_c   1.000
_cell.angle_alpha   90.00
_cell.angle_beta   90.00
_cell.angle_gamma   90.00
#
_symmetry.space_group_name_H-M   'P 1'
#
loop_
_entity.id
_entity.type
_entity.pdbx_description
1 polymer ?
#
loop_
_entity_poly.entity_id
_entity_poly.type
_entity_poly.pdbx_seq_one_letter_code
_entity_poly.pdbx_strand_id
1 'polypeptide(L)'
;MKKMKGNVRYKICSLLKEDGVICDECWLTHDDINEEDVVFNIQEGVTRIASYCFKDMNIQKISIPRSVRVIEKNAVYNCTIAQMEVGDINKTDYEKGCFNGTEIQNKTFPEECFNVYDDLCFIEQFNDVIN
;
A
#
# COMPACT_ATOMS: atom_id res chain seq x y z
N MET A 1 4.51 -14.48 25.63
CA MET A 1 3.96 -13.69 24.51
C MET A 1 3.30 -14.64 23.54
N LYS A 2 1.99 -14.53 23.33
CA LYS A 2 1.26 -15.38 22.38
C LYS A 2 1.49 -14.82 20.97
N LYS A 3 1.92 -15.66 20.04
CA LYS A 3 2.24 -15.28 18.66
C LYS A 3 1.25 -15.98 17.75
N MET A 4 0.48 -15.22 16.97
CA MET A 4 -0.43 -15.79 15.99
C MET A 4 0.29 -15.81 14.64
N LYS A 5 0.42 -17.02 14.06
CA LYS A 5 1.01 -17.25 12.75
C LYS A 5 -0.09 -17.31 11.69
N GLY A 6 0.13 -16.66 10.56
CA GLY A 6 -0.81 -16.60 9.44
C GLY A 6 -1.31 -15.18 9.17
N ASN A 7 -2.00 -15.00 8.04
CA ASN A 7 -2.56 -13.72 7.62
C ASN A 7 -3.70 -13.32 8.54
N VAL A 8 -3.50 -12.26 9.33
CA VAL A 8 -4.51 -11.70 10.22
C VAL A 8 -4.98 -10.36 9.66
N ARG A 9 -6.29 -10.19 9.46
CA ARG A 9 -6.86 -8.91 9.03
C ARG A 9 -6.72 -7.86 10.13
N TYR A 10 -6.53 -6.60 9.76
CA TYR A 10 -6.30 -5.50 10.69
C TYR A 10 -7.35 -5.42 11.81
N LYS A 11 -8.65 -5.55 11.49
CA LYS A 11 -9.72 -5.59 12.50
C LYS A 11 -9.52 -6.68 13.56
N ILE A 12 -9.02 -7.85 13.18
CA ILE A 12 -8.73 -8.95 14.10
C ILE A 12 -7.46 -8.65 14.89
N CYS A 13 -6.41 -8.10 14.26
CA CYS A 13 -5.20 -7.68 14.96
C CYS A 13 -5.49 -6.64 16.05
N SER A 14 -6.40 -5.69 15.79
CA SER A 14 -6.77 -4.64 16.74
C SER A 14 -7.40 -5.21 18.01
N LEU A 15 -8.25 -6.23 17.88
CA LEU A 15 -8.86 -6.93 19.03
C LEU A 15 -7.83 -7.76 19.79
N LEU A 16 -6.94 -8.45 19.08
CA LEU A 16 -5.89 -9.30 19.66
C LEU A 16 -4.78 -8.52 20.38
N LYS A 17 -4.62 -7.22 20.07
CA LYS A 17 -3.68 -6.34 20.79
C LYS A 17 -4.05 -6.20 22.27
N GLU A 18 -5.34 -6.15 22.60
CA GLU A 18 -5.81 -6.05 23.99
C GLU A 18 -5.44 -7.30 24.80
N ASP A 19 -5.35 -8.45 24.15
CA ASP A 19 -4.93 -9.73 24.72
C ASP A 19 -3.40 -9.95 24.73
N GLY A 20 -2.62 -8.96 24.31
CA GLY A 20 -1.15 -9.05 24.22
C GLY A 20 -0.65 -10.09 23.21
N VAL A 21 -1.45 -10.38 22.17
CA VAL A 21 -1.09 -11.28 21.07
C VAL A 21 -0.44 -10.47 19.95
N ILE A 22 0.75 -10.89 19.53
CA ILE A 22 1.42 -10.30 18.36
C ILE A 22 1.08 -11.13 17.13
N CYS A 23 0.52 -10.47 16.12
CA CYS A 23 0.28 -11.06 14.80
C CYS A 23 1.54 -10.93 13.96
N ASP A 24 2.02 -12.03 13.38
CA ASP A 24 3.23 -12.01 12.56
C ASP A 24 3.03 -11.30 11.21
N GLU A 25 1.83 -11.44 10.64
CA GLU A 25 1.47 -10.88 9.35
C GLU A 25 0.09 -10.22 9.45
N CYS A 26 0.09 -8.94 9.81
CA CYS A 26 -1.13 -8.15 9.87
C CYS A 26 -1.34 -7.36 8.58
N TRP A 27 -2.48 -7.60 7.92
CA TRP A 27 -2.81 -7.06 6.61
C TRP A 27 -3.86 -5.97 6.77
N LEU A 28 -3.56 -4.77 6.27
CA LEU A 28 -4.56 -3.72 6.09
C LEU A 28 -5.17 -3.88 4.70
N THR A 29 -6.49 -4.05 4.66
CA THR A 29 -7.26 -4.23 3.43
C THR A 29 -8.27 -3.10 3.24
N HIS A 30 -8.85 -2.99 2.04
CA HIS A 30 -9.89 -2.00 1.77
C HIS A 30 -11.10 -2.13 2.72
N ASP A 31 -11.46 -3.36 3.12
CA ASP A 31 -12.54 -3.61 4.10
C ASP A 31 -12.26 -3.00 5.48
N ASP A 32 -11.00 -2.69 5.80
CA ASP A 32 -10.57 -2.18 7.11
C ASP A 32 -10.58 -0.66 7.20
N ILE A 33 -10.66 0.04 6.07
CA ILE A 33 -10.64 1.50 6.00
C ILE A 33 -12.04 2.08 5.88
N ASN A 34 -12.19 3.36 6.21
CA ASN A 34 -13.40 4.13 5.98
C ASN A 34 -13.16 5.07 4.80
N GLU A 35 -13.99 5.00 3.75
CA GLU A 35 -13.85 5.83 2.55
C GLU A 35 -14.09 7.32 2.82
N GLU A 36 -14.81 7.66 3.89
CA GLU A 36 -15.04 9.05 4.31
C GLU A 36 -13.81 9.66 5.00
N ASP A 37 -12.89 8.84 5.50
CA ASP A 37 -11.69 9.31 6.17
C ASP A 37 -10.70 9.87 5.14
N VAL A 38 -10.11 11.00 5.49
CA VAL A 38 -9.08 11.66 4.65
C VAL A 38 -7.70 11.67 5.33
N VAL A 39 -7.60 11.20 6.57
CA VAL A 39 -6.35 11.10 7.33
C VAL A 39 -6.18 9.67 7.87
N PHE A 40 -5.15 8.98 7.40
CA PHE A 40 -4.85 7.60 7.75
C PHE A 40 -3.58 7.50 8.59
N ASN A 41 -3.75 7.17 9.87
CA ASN A 41 -2.65 6.87 10.77
C ASN A 41 -2.57 5.35 10.96
N ILE A 42 -1.80 4.68 10.11
CA ILE A 42 -1.65 3.22 10.16
C ILE A 42 -0.91 2.85 11.45
N GLN A 43 -1.50 1.96 12.24
CA GLN A 43 -0.97 1.61 13.55
C GLN A 43 0.26 0.70 13.45
N GLU A 44 1.18 0.85 14.41
CA GLU A 44 2.27 -0.11 14.59
C GLU A 44 1.73 -1.55 14.74
N GLY A 45 2.39 -2.48 14.05
CA GLY A 45 2.00 -3.89 13.98
C GLY A 45 1.33 -4.29 12.66
N VAL A 46 0.89 -3.32 11.84
CA VAL A 46 0.54 -3.60 10.44
C VAL A 46 1.83 -3.88 9.67
N THR A 47 1.88 -5.03 9.00
CA THR A 47 3.06 -5.46 8.26
C THR A 47 2.88 -5.37 6.74
N ARG A 48 1.63 -5.38 6.26
CA ARG A 48 1.31 -5.35 4.83
C ARG A 48 0.13 -4.43 4.55
N ILE A 49 0.24 -3.65 3.47
CA ILE A 49 -0.88 -2.92 2.88
C ILE A 49 -1.27 -3.65 1.60
N ALA A 50 -2.48 -4.19 1.58
CA ALA A 50 -2.93 -5.06 0.51
C ALA A 50 -3.18 -4.32 -0.81
N SER A 51 -3.19 -5.06 -1.91
CA SER A 51 -3.57 -4.52 -3.22
C SER A 51 -4.91 -3.80 -3.16
N TYR A 52 -4.98 -2.65 -3.81
CA TYR A 52 -6.17 -1.78 -3.88
C TYR A 52 -6.72 -1.30 -2.52
N CYS A 53 -5.93 -1.36 -1.44
CA CYS A 53 -6.38 -0.94 -0.10
C CYS A 53 -7.01 0.47 -0.08
N PHE A 54 -6.41 1.43 -0.77
CA PHE A 54 -6.84 2.84 -0.82
C PHE A 54 -7.37 3.26 -2.19
N LYS A 55 -7.79 2.32 -3.03
CA LYS A 55 -8.19 2.57 -4.42
C LYS A 55 -9.18 3.74 -4.55
N ASP A 56 -8.91 4.66 -5.48
CA ASP A 56 -9.78 5.80 -5.84
C ASP A 56 -10.08 6.79 -4.68
N MET A 57 -9.22 6.84 -3.66
CA MET A 57 -9.44 7.72 -2.50
C MET A 57 -8.78 9.10 -2.60
N ASN A 58 -9.39 10.09 -1.95
CA ASN A 58 -8.84 11.43 -1.75
C ASN A 58 -8.27 11.58 -0.34
N ILE A 59 -6.95 11.45 -0.21
CA ILE A 59 -6.25 11.38 1.07
C ILE A 59 -5.49 12.68 1.32
N GLN A 60 -5.80 13.36 2.43
CA GLN A 60 -5.01 14.51 2.87
C GLN A 60 -3.68 14.06 3.47
N LYS A 61 -3.70 13.05 4.33
CA LYS A 61 -2.49 12.55 4.98
C LYS A 61 -2.53 11.04 5.19
N ILE A 62 -1.44 10.37 4.87
CA ILE A 62 -1.21 8.97 5.23
C ILE A 62 0.14 8.83 5.93
N SER A 63 0.14 8.22 7.11
CA SER A 63 1.33 7.91 7.90
C SER A 63 1.49 6.40 8.01
N ILE A 64 2.51 5.88 7.33
CA ILE A 64 2.88 4.46 7.24
C ILE A 64 3.99 4.18 8.27
N PRO A 65 3.77 3.33 9.29
CA PRO A 65 4.76 3.07 10.32
C PRO A 65 5.87 2.13 9.83
N ARG A 66 6.99 2.11 10.54
CA ARG A 66 8.16 1.23 10.28
C ARG A 66 7.88 -0.27 10.35
N SER A 67 6.74 -0.68 10.91
CA SER A 67 6.33 -2.09 10.95
C SER A 67 5.82 -2.60 9.61
N VAL A 68 5.39 -1.70 8.71
CA VAL A 68 4.99 -2.06 7.36
C VAL A 68 6.23 -2.49 6.59
N ARG A 69 6.17 -3.68 6.02
CA ARG A 69 7.25 -4.30 5.26
C ARG A 69 6.91 -4.43 3.79
N VAL A 70 5.62 -4.51 3.45
CA VAL A 70 5.17 -4.69 2.06
C VAL A 70 4.02 -3.76 1.75
N ILE A 71 4.12 -3.06 0.62
CA ILE A 71 3.00 -2.35 -0.01
C ILE A 71 2.76 -3.02 -1.36
N GLU A 72 1.61 -3.67 -1.49
CA GLU A 72 1.31 -4.51 -2.64
C GLU A 72 0.93 -3.69 -3.89
N LYS A 73 0.91 -4.37 -5.04
CA LYS A 73 0.57 -3.80 -6.34
C LYS A 73 -0.74 -3.04 -6.25
N ASN A 74 -0.77 -1.82 -6.79
CA ASN A 74 -1.95 -0.96 -6.82
C ASN A 74 -2.57 -0.69 -5.42
N ALA A 75 -1.84 -0.87 -4.31
CA ALA A 75 -2.35 -0.60 -2.95
C ALA A 75 -2.94 0.80 -2.80
N VAL A 76 -2.39 1.77 -3.52
CA VAL A 76 -2.79 3.19 -3.51
C VAL A 76 -3.07 3.63 -4.95
N TYR A 77 -3.93 2.88 -5.64
CA TYR A 77 -4.25 3.14 -7.04
C TYR A 77 -5.18 4.33 -7.22
N ASN A 78 -4.82 5.24 -8.13
CA ASN A 78 -5.64 6.38 -8.54
C ASN A 78 -6.10 7.26 -7.35
N CYS A 79 -5.21 7.44 -6.37
CA CYS A 79 -5.47 8.28 -5.20
C CYS A 79 -4.89 9.69 -5.40
N THR A 80 -5.59 10.70 -4.88
CA THR A 80 -4.96 12.01 -4.64
C THR A 80 -4.40 12.04 -3.22
N ILE A 81 -3.11 12.33 -3.05
CA ILE A 81 -2.45 12.32 -1.74
C ILE A 81 -1.69 13.61 -1.53
N ALA A 82 -2.10 14.42 -0.55
CA ALA A 82 -1.42 15.68 -0.24
C ALA A 82 -0.13 15.46 0.59
N GLN A 83 -0.13 14.50 1.52
CA GLN A 83 1.03 14.18 2.35
C GLN A 83 1.13 12.67 2.61
N MET A 84 2.30 12.10 2.33
CA MET A 84 2.65 10.72 2.66
C MET A 84 3.93 10.68 3.47
N GLU A 85 3.88 10.00 4.62
CA GLU A 85 5.03 9.75 5.49
C GLU A 85 5.24 8.25 5.61
N VAL A 86 6.47 7.78 5.38
CA VAL A 86 6.84 6.36 5.55
C VAL A 86 7.95 6.26 6.57
N GLY A 87 7.71 5.48 7.62
CA GLY A 87 8.61 5.38 8.77
C GLY A 87 9.96 4.74 8.45
N ASP A 88 10.01 3.77 7.54
CA ASP A 88 11.27 3.18 7.07
C ASP A 88 11.21 2.88 5.56
N ILE A 89 11.43 3.93 4.77
CA ILE A 89 11.34 3.88 3.30
C ILE A 89 12.29 2.88 2.66
N ASN A 90 13.44 2.58 3.29
CA ASN A 90 14.44 1.65 2.72
C ASN A 90 14.24 0.20 3.15
N LYS A 91 13.32 -0.08 4.09
CA LYS A 91 13.00 -1.44 4.55
C LYS A 91 11.58 -1.88 4.19
N THR A 92 10.90 -1.07 3.38
CA THR A 92 9.58 -1.40 2.85
C THR A 92 9.77 -1.90 1.42
N ASP A 93 9.28 -3.09 1.14
CA ASP A 93 9.19 -3.64 -0.22
C ASP A 93 7.96 -3.02 -0.90
N TYR A 94 8.20 -2.28 -1.98
CA TYR A 94 7.16 -1.69 -2.82
C TYR A 94 6.98 -2.56 -4.05
N GLU A 95 5.80 -3.15 -4.21
CA GLU A 95 5.49 -3.88 -5.43
C GLU A 95 5.28 -2.91 -6.61
N LYS A 96 5.57 -3.39 -7.83
CA LYS A 96 5.45 -2.61 -9.06
C LYS A 96 4.03 -2.01 -9.18
N GLY A 97 3.96 -0.69 -9.31
CA GLY A 97 2.74 0.09 -9.43
C GLY A 97 1.95 0.27 -8.13
N CYS A 98 2.55 0.09 -6.94
CA CYS A 98 1.85 0.29 -5.67
C CYS A 98 1.22 1.70 -5.52
N PHE A 99 1.77 2.72 -6.20
CA PHE A 99 1.33 4.11 -6.24
C PHE A 99 0.86 4.54 -7.65
N ASN A 100 0.41 3.60 -8.48
CA ASN A 100 -0.03 3.88 -9.85
C ASN A 100 -1.24 4.84 -9.88
N GLY A 101 -1.21 5.81 -10.79
CA GLY A 101 -2.25 6.83 -10.91
C GLY A 101 -2.25 7.86 -9.78
N THR A 102 -1.22 7.90 -8.93
CA THR A 102 -1.07 8.96 -7.93
C THR A 102 -0.17 10.09 -8.45
N GLU A 103 -0.39 11.31 -7.98
CA GLU A 103 0.44 12.47 -8.32
C GLU A 103 1.55 12.72 -7.29
N ILE A 104 1.88 11.72 -6.47
CA ILE A 104 2.87 11.87 -5.40
C ILE A 104 4.26 11.98 -6.02
N GLN A 105 4.72 13.21 -6.24
CA GLN A 105 6.05 13.49 -6.79
C GLN A 105 7.11 13.40 -5.69
N ASN A 106 7.34 12.20 -5.19
CA ASN A 106 8.36 11.98 -4.18
C ASN A 106 9.57 11.28 -4.78
N LYS A 107 10.66 12.04 -4.98
CA LYS A 107 11.99 11.54 -5.42
C LYS A 107 12.58 10.44 -4.52
N THR A 108 11.94 10.15 -3.40
CA THR A 108 12.35 9.12 -2.45
C THR A 108 11.85 7.73 -2.83
N PHE A 109 10.84 7.59 -3.70
CA PHE A 109 10.36 6.28 -4.16
C PHE A 109 10.93 5.91 -5.54
N PRO A 110 11.22 4.62 -5.78
CA PRO A 110 11.57 4.12 -7.11
C PRO A 110 10.48 4.40 -8.16
N GLU A 111 10.85 4.53 -9.43
CA GLU A 111 9.90 4.78 -10.54
C GLU A 111 8.92 3.63 -10.72
N GLU A 112 9.34 2.41 -10.40
CA GLU A 112 8.55 1.18 -10.46
C GLU A 112 7.33 1.26 -9.54
N CYS A 113 7.35 2.09 -8.49
CA CYS A 113 6.20 2.29 -7.62
C CYS A 113 5.04 2.99 -8.34
N PHE A 114 5.33 3.81 -9.36
CA PHE A 114 4.34 4.64 -10.04
C PHE A 114 3.87 4.05 -11.37
N ASN A 115 4.73 3.31 -12.06
CA ASN A 115 4.41 2.80 -13.40
C ASN A 115 4.19 1.29 -13.40
N VAL A 116 3.00 0.90 -13.85
CA VAL A 116 2.81 -0.42 -14.45
C VAL A 116 3.01 -0.23 -15.94
N TYR A 117 4.26 -0.26 -16.40
CA TYR A 117 4.49 -0.63 -17.80
C TYR A 117 3.97 -2.06 -17.92
N ASP A 118 2.71 -2.20 -18.37
CA ASP A 118 2.29 -3.42 -19.03
C ASP A 118 3.12 -3.47 -20.30
N ASP A 119 4.12 -4.34 -20.32
CA ASP A 119 4.95 -4.61 -21.50
C ASP A 119 4.11 -5.07 -22.72
N LEU A 120 2.79 -5.24 -22.55
CA LEU A 120 1.81 -5.51 -23.61
C LEU A 120 1.39 -4.27 -24.42
N CYS A 121 1.51 -3.05 -23.90
CA CYS A 121 1.15 -1.83 -24.67
C CYS A 121 2.22 -1.42 -25.69
N PHE A 122 3.48 -1.86 -25.52
CA PHE A 122 4.56 -1.54 -26.46
C PHE A 122 4.52 -2.36 -27.76
N ILE A 123 3.84 -3.52 -27.76
CA ILE A 123 3.81 -4.40 -28.94
C ILE A 123 2.75 -3.94 -29.96
N GLU A 124 1.62 -3.38 -29.53
CA GLU A 124 0.59 -2.92 -30.47
C GLU A 124 1.00 -1.65 -31.24
N GLN A 125 1.82 -0.77 -30.65
CA GLN A 125 2.28 0.45 -31.34
C GLN A 125 3.39 0.22 -32.38
N PHE A 126 4.04 -0.95 -32.41
CA PHE A 126 5.08 -1.26 -33.39
C PHE A 126 4.59 -2.10 -34.59
N ASN A 127 3.45 -2.79 -34.49
CA ASN A 127 2.93 -3.60 -35.60
C ASN A 127 2.24 -2.77 -36.69
N ASP A 128 1.77 -1.55 -36.38
CA ASP A 128 1.15 -0.65 -37.36
C ASP A 128 2.17 0.18 -38.17
N VAL A 129 3.48 0.03 -37.90
CA VAL A 129 4.56 0.76 -38.62
C VAL A 129 5.27 -0.16 -39.65
N ILE A 130 4.92 -1.45 -39.72
CA ILE A 130 5.56 -2.42 -40.64
C ILE A 130 4.53 -3.18 -41.50
N ASN A 131 3.51 -2.49 -42.03
CA ASN A 131 2.68 -2.99 -43.14
C ASN A 131 2.58 -1.97 -44.28
#